data_AF-A0A9W4T5P9-F1
#
_entry.id   AF-A0A9W4T5P9-F1
#
_cell.length_a   1.000
_cell.length_b   1.000
_cell.length_c   1.000
_cell.angle_alpha   90.00
_cell.angle_beta   90.00
_cell.angle_gamma   90.00
#
_symmetry.space_group_name_H-M   'P 1'
#
loop_
_entity.id
_entity.type
_entity.pdbx_description
1 polymer ?
#
loop_
_entity_poly.entity_id
_entity_poly.type
_entity_poly.pdbx_seq_one_letter_code
_entity_poly.pdbx_strand_id
1 'polypeptide(L)'
;MYWPHATLWRQGVAKQKWHFGTVDKNGNQFTPGTNVCNTANDPNFIINIPVADIFYDPPVPRIGYTGPLGLPIFYNANVVIDLYQVQKAVLMKQ
;
A
#
# COMPACT_ATOMS: atom_id res chain seq x y z
N MET A 1 8.78 11.27 18.75
CA MET A 1 7.53 10.48 18.71
C MET A 1 7.03 10.51 17.28
N TYR A 2 7.19 9.40 16.55
CA TYR A 2 6.88 9.32 15.12
C TYR A 2 5.46 8.78 14.92
N TRP A 3 4.71 9.45 14.05
CA TRP A 3 3.39 9.05 13.60
C TRP A 3 3.43 7.81 12.68
N PRO A 4 2.50 6.85 12.81
CA PRO A 4 2.29 5.87 11.76
C PRO A 4 1.68 6.57 10.55
N HIS A 5 2.40 6.53 9.44
CA HIS A 5 1.93 7.11 8.18
C HIS A 5 2.39 6.21 7.04
N ALA A 6 1.54 6.07 6.02
CA ALA A 6 1.84 5.32 4.83
C ALA A 6 1.80 6.26 3.63
N THR A 7 2.73 6.08 2.70
CA THR A 7 2.73 6.80 1.43
C THR A 7 2.89 5.79 0.31
N LEU A 8 1.94 5.79 -0.62
CA LEU A 8 2.04 5.04 -1.86
C LEU A 8 2.57 5.98 -2.95
N TRP A 9 3.67 5.56 -3.55
CA TRP A 9 4.25 6.22 -4.70
C TRP A 9 4.09 5.33 -5.93
N ARG A 10 3.57 5.90 -7.01
CA ARG A 10 3.45 5.27 -8.33
C ARG A 10 3.97 6.23 -9.38
N GLN A 11 4.69 5.73 -10.36
CA GLN A 11 5.21 6.55 -11.44
C GLN A 11 4.05 7.15 -12.25
N GLY A 12 4.08 8.46 -12.48
CA GLY A 12 3.06 9.16 -13.27
C GLY A 12 1.72 9.37 -12.56
N VAL A 13 1.57 8.97 -11.30
CA VAL A 13 0.33 9.13 -10.51
C VAL A 13 0.59 10.01 -9.29
N ALA A 14 -0.42 10.79 -8.87
CA ALA A 14 -0.34 11.59 -7.65
C ALA A 14 -0.08 10.71 -6.42
N LYS A 15 0.77 11.19 -5.51
CA LYS A 15 1.10 10.47 -4.28
C LYS A 15 -0.14 10.32 -3.42
N GLN A 16 -0.43 9.10 -2.97
CA GLN A 16 -1.49 8.82 -2.01
C GLN A 16 -0.87 8.67 -0.62
N LYS A 17 -1.49 9.27 0.39
CA LYS A 17 -0.99 9.30 1.77
C LYS A 17 -2.10 8.92 2.73
N TRP A 18 -1.75 8.11 3.72
CA TRP A 18 -2.63 7.74 4.81
C TRP A 18 -1.98 8.09 6.14
N HIS A 19 -2.77 8.70 7.00
CA HIS A 19 -2.49 8.80 8.42
C HIS A 19 -3.33 7.72 9.09
N PHE A 20 -2.66 6.78 9.77
CA PHE A 20 -3.33 5.65 10.41
C PHE A 20 -2.82 5.53 11.84
N GLY A 21 -3.68 5.05 12.75
CA GLY A 21 -3.42 5.07 14.17
C GLY A 21 -4.65 5.47 14.97
N THR A 22 -4.52 5.36 16.29
CA THR A 22 -5.57 5.75 17.25
C THR A 22 -5.25 7.06 17.98
N VAL A 23 -3.99 7.51 17.95
CA VAL A 23 -3.50 8.69 18.69
C VAL A 23 -2.68 9.61 17.82
N ASP A 24 -2.67 10.90 18.18
CA ASP A 24 -2.00 11.98 17.49
C ASP A 24 -0.51 12.17 17.91
N LYS A 25 0.29 13.02 17.23
CA LYS A 25 1.69 13.36 17.66
C LYS A 25 1.75 13.90 19.08
N ASN A 26 0.67 14.54 19.50
CA ASN A 26 0.55 15.15 20.81
C ASN A 26 -0.07 14.16 21.82
N GLY A 27 -0.36 12.92 21.40
CA GLY A 27 -1.01 11.89 22.22
C GLY A 27 -2.53 12.00 22.32
N ASN A 28 -3.17 12.93 21.60
CA ASN A 28 -4.62 13.06 21.60
C ASN A 28 -5.24 11.93 20.77
N GLN A 29 -6.34 11.33 21.24
CA GLN A 29 -7.08 10.41 20.37
C GLN A 29 -7.58 11.13 19.12
N PHE A 30 -7.46 10.46 17.97
CA PHE A 30 -8.10 10.94 16.76
C PHE A 30 -9.61 11.06 16.96
N THR A 31 -10.22 12.09 16.38
CA THR A 31 -11.67 12.24 16.40
C THR A 31 -12.31 11.00 15.76
N PRO A 32 -13.25 10.32 16.44
CA PRO A 32 -13.93 9.16 15.88
C PRO A 32 -14.50 9.48 14.49
N GLY A 33 -14.17 8.66 13.49
CA GLY A 33 -14.77 8.72 12.16
C GLY A 33 -13.99 9.44 11.07
N THR A 34 -12.86 10.11 11.35
CA THR A 34 -12.09 10.80 10.27
C THR A 34 -10.79 10.13 9.89
N ASN A 35 -10.03 9.52 10.81
CA ASN A 35 -8.74 8.89 10.51
C ASN A 35 -8.38 7.74 11.48
N VAL A 36 -9.39 7.14 12.13
CA VAL A 36 -9.14 6.10 13.14
C VAL A 36 -9.00 4.75 12.44
N CYS A 37 -7.78 4.21 12.41
CA CYS A 37 -7.55 2.84 11.97
C CYS A 37 -7.74 1.88 13.15
N ASN A 38 -8.99 1.48 13.42
CA ASN A 38 -9.36 0.64 14.57
C ASN A 38 -9.93 -0.73 14.19
N THR A 39 -10.25 -0.96 12.91
CA THR A 39 -10.77 -2.24 12.43
C THR A 39 -9.97 -2.76 11.24
N ALA A 40 -9.84 -4.08 11.17
CA ALA A 40 -9.33 -4.75 9.98
C ALA A 40 -10.32 -4.59 8.82
N ASN A 41 -9.81 -4.66 7.60
CA ASN A 41 -10.58 -4.58 6.36
C ASN A 41 -11.37 -3.27 6.16
N ASP A 42 -10.97 -2.17 6.78
CA ASP A 42 -11.55 -0.85 6.48
C ASP A 42 -11.10 -0.39 5.08
N PRO A 43 -12.03 -0.15 4.13
CA PRO A 43 -11.69 0.27 2.76
C PRO A 43 -10.84 1.55 2.70
N ASN A 44 -10.94 2.44 3.70
CA ASN A 44 -10.16 3.67 3.74
C ASN A 44 -8.68 3.43 4.07
N PHE A 45 -8.37 2.28 4.67
CA PHE A 45 -7.03 1.90 5.12
C PHE A 45 -6.48 0.66 4.39
N ILE A 46 -7.15 0.24 3.31
CA ILE A 46 -6.67 -0.81 2.41
C ILE A 46 -5.93 -0.18 1.23
N ILE A 47 -4.73 -0.66 0.96
CA ILE A 47 -3.94 -0.30 -0.22
C ILE A 47 -3.91 -1.48 -1.17
N ASN A 48 -4.50 -1.31 -2.35
CA ASN A 48 -4.44 -2.30 -3.44
C ASN A 48 -3.40 -1.88 -4.46
N ILE A 49 -2.39 -2.71 -4.65
CA ILE A 49 -1.32 -2.52 -5.64
C ILE A 49 -1.39 -3.66 -6.65
N PRO A 50 -1.65 -3.37 -7.94
CA PRO A 50 -1.54 -4.38 -8.99
C PRO A 50 -0.12 -4.96 -9.01
N VAL A 51 0.00 -6.29 -9.13
CA VAL A 51 1.31 -6.95 -9.25
C VAL A 51 2.05 -6.48 -10.51
N ALA A 52 1.31 -6.12 -11.56
CA ALA A 52 1.86 -5.50 -12.76
C ALA A 52 2.60 -4.18 -12.48
N ASP A 53 2.17 -3.38 -11.50
CA ASP A 53 2.85 -2.13 -11.12
C ASP A 53 4.16 -2.39 -10.37
N ILE A 54 4.31 -3.57 -9.74
CA ILE A 54 5.48 -3.95 -8.95
C ILE A 54 6.57 -4.56 -9.83
N PHE A 55 6.16 -5.45 -10.74
CA PHE A 55 7.06 -6.20 -11.61
C PHE A 55 6.93 -5.75 -13.07
N TYR A 56 6.63 -4.47 -13.31
CA TYR A 56 6.51 -3.95 -14.66
C TYR A 56 7.84 -4.09 -15.40
N ASP A 57 7.86 -4.92 -16.44
CA ASP A 57 8.94 -4.97 -17.43
C ASP A 57 8.48 -4.17 -18.66
N PRO A 58 9.04 -2.98 -18.92
CA PRO A 58 8.64 -2.19 -20.07
C PRO A 58 8.92 -2.99 -21.35
N PRO A 59 7.97 -3.03 -22.31
CA PRO A 59 8.22 -3.68 -23.58
C PRO A 59 9.40 -2.99 -24.26
N VAL A 60 10.55 -3.67 -24.31
CA VAL A 60 11.70 -3.18 -25.07
C VAL A 60 11.33 -3.29 -26.55
N PRO A 61 11.28 -2.18 -27.30
CA PRO A 61 11.05 -2.26 -28.73
C PRO A 61 12.25 -2.97 -29.36
N ARG A 62 12.12 -4.26 -29.66
CA ARG A 62 13.14 -5.03 -30.38
C ARG A 62 12.56 -5.70 -31.62
N ILE A 63 13.22 -5.39 -32.72
CA ILE A 63 13.17 -6.11 -33.98
C ILE A 63 13.80 -7.49 -33.71
N GLY A 64 13.00 -8.55 -33.66
CA GLY A 64 13.47 -9.93 -33.83
C GLY A 64 13.99 -10.71 -32.59
N TYR A 65 13.65 -10.33 -31.35
CA TYR A 65 13.95 -11.17 -30.18
C TYR A 65 12.68 -11.47 -29.37
N THR A 66 12.16 -12.69 -29.48
CA THR A 66 11.13 -13.22 -28.58
C THR A 66 11.82 -13.72 -27.30
N GLY A 67 11.90 -12.84 -26.30
CA GLY A 67 12.26 -13.22 -24.93
C GLY A 67 11.22 -14.17 -24.32
N PRO A 68 11.51 -14.78 -23.16
CA PRO A 68 10.58 -15.69 -22.52
C PRO A 68 9.25 -14.96 -22.33
N LEU A 69 8.16 -15.54 -22.85
CA LEU A 69 6.81 -15.05 -22.61
C LEU A 69 6.64 -14.90 -21.11
N GLY A 70 6.67 -13.65 -20.62
CA GLY A 70 6.46 -13.35 -19.21
C GLY A 70 5.21 -14.10 -18.76
N LEU A 71 5.37 -14.98 -17.78
CA LEU A 71 4.33 -15.92 -17.40
C LEU A 71 3.04 -15.13 -17.06
N PRO A 72 1.95 -15.29 -17.83
CA PRO A 72 0.75 -14.42 -17.75
C PRO A 72 -0.06 -14.53 -16.46
N ILE A 73 0.38 -15.36 -15.54
CA ILE A 73 -0.43 -15.87 -14.43
C ILE A 73 -0.57 -14.89 -13.27
N PHE A 74 0.28 -13.86 -13.14
CA PHE A 74 0.24 -12.95 -11.99
C PHE A 74 -0.05 -11.48 -12.31
N TYR A 75 -0.16 -11.08 -13.58
CA TYR A 75 -0.43 -9.68 -13.93
C TYR A 75 -1.82 -9.20 -13.50
N ASN A 76 -2.77 -10.12 -13.33
CA ASN A 76 -4.15 -9.84 -12.89
C ASN A 76 -4.32 -9.90 -11.35
N ALA A 77 -3.25 -10.14 -10.60
CA ALA A 77 -3.31 -10.22 -9.15
C ALA A 77 -3.06 -8.84 -8.51
N ASN A 78 -3.65 -8.63 -7.33
CA ASN A 78 -3.42 -7.44 -6.51
C ASN A 78 -2.76 -7.85 -5.20
N VAL A 79 -1.72 -7.13 -4.81
CA VAL A 79 -1.23 -7.12 -3.43
C VAL A 79 -2.13 -6.20 -2.62
N VAL A 80 -2.71 -6.74 -1.56
CA VAL A 80 -3.59 -6.01 -0.64
C VAL A 80 -2.84 -5.80 0.66
N ILE A 81 -2.66 -4.54 1.07
CA ILE A 81 -2.04 -4.16 2.34
C ILE A 81 -3.12 -3.54 3.23
N ASP A 82 -3.37 -4.15 4.37
CA ASP A 82 -4.23 -3.60 5.42
C ASP A 82 -3.38 -2.86 6.46
N LEU A 83 -3.52 -1.53 6.52
CA LEU A 83 -2.75 -0.70 7.46
C LEU A 83 -3.08 -0.99 8.92
N TYR A 84 -4.25 -1.55 9.23
CA TYR A 84 -4.59 -2.01 10.58
C TYR A 84 -3.69 -3.18 11.02
N GLN A 85 -3.43 -4.12 10.11
CA GLN A 85 -2.54 -5.26 10.39
C GLN A 85 -1.09 -4.78 10.56
N VAL A 86 -0.66 -3.82 9.73
CA VAL A 86 0.65 -3.17 9.88
C VAL A 86 0.78 -2.51 11.25
N GLN A 87 -0.24 -1.76 11.68
CA GLN A 87 -0.26 -1.13 13.00
C GLN A 87 -0.12 -2.15 14.13
N LYS A 88 -0.87 -3.26 14.07
CA LYS A 88 -0.77 -4.34 15.07
C LYS A 88 0.63 -4.96 15.10
N ALA A 89 1.22 -5.23 13.93
CA ALA A 89 2.56 -5.79 13.86
C ALA A 89 3.62 -4.88 14.50
N VAL A 90 3.50 -3.55 14.33
CA VAL A 90 4.38 -2.58 15.00
C VAL A 90 4.16 -2.56 16.51
N LEU A 91 2.90 -2.51 16.96
CA LEU A 91 2.56 -2.50 18.40
C LEU A 91 3.02 -3.78 19.11
N MET A 92 3.02 -4.93 18.43
CA MET A 92 3.50 -6.21 18.98
C MET A 92 5.04 -6.32 19.03
N LYS A 93 5.77 -5.35 18.46
CA LYS A 93 7.23 -5.33 18.39
C LYS A 93 7.86 -4.19 19.20
N GLN A 94 7.07 -3.43 19.95
CA GLN A 94 7.52 -2.44 20.93
C GLN A 94 7.71 -3.09 22.30
#